data_AF-A0A915EFS6-F1
#
_entry.id   AF-A0A915EFS6-F1
#
_cell.length_a   1.000
_cell.length_b   1.000
_cell.length_c   1.000
_cell.angle_alpha   90.00
_cell.angle_beta   90.00
_cell.angle_gamma   90.00
#
_symmetry.space_group_name_H-M   'P 1'
#
loop_
_entity.id
_entity.type
_entity.pdbx_description
1 polymer ?
#
loop_
_entity_poly.entity_id
_entity_poly.type
_entity_poly.pdbx_seq_one_letter_code
_entity_poly.pdbx_strand_id
1 'polypeptide(L)'
;MAEVESAPAPEFWAQEAIVDDQSMLVANIDAPDVKLFGKWSLNDVEVSDISLVDYIAVRDKSAKYLPHSAGRYQIKRFRKATCPVVERLASSMMMHGETTERS
;
A
#
# COMPACT_ATOMS: atom_id res chain seq x y z
N MET A 1 -26.58 -13.16 68.28
CA MET A 1 -27.91 -12.65 67.85
C MET A 1 -27.74 -12.29 66.38
N ALA A 2 -28.07 -13.25 65.50
CA ALA A 2 -29.38 -13.39 64.82
C ALA A 2 -29.42 -12.43 63.60
N GLU A 3 -29.08 -12.92 62.41
CA GLU A 3 -30.03 -13.41 61.35
C GLU A 3 -30.96 -12.29 60.87
N VAL A 4 -30.76 -11.73 59.66
CA VAL A 4 -31.10 -12.22 58.30
C VAL A 4 -32.47 -11.68 57.85
N GLU A 5 -32.56 -11.43 56.53
CA GLU A 5 -33.76 -11.35 55.66
C GLU A 5 -34.14 -9.91 55.24
N SER A 6 -34.33 -9.52 53.96
CA SER A 6 -34.29 -10.12 52.61
C SER A 6 -34.65 -8.99 51.62
N ALA A 7 -33.86 -8.68 50.59
CA ALA A 7 -33.94 -9.09 49.16
C ALA A 7 -35.19 -8.54 48.40
N PRO A 8 -35.19 -8.31 47.06
CA PRO A 8 -34.49 -9.11 46.03
C PRO A 8 -33.74 -8.34 44.91
N ALA A 9 -32.86 -9.09 44.23
CA ALA A 9 -32.26 -8.73 42.94
C ALA A 9 -33.32 -8.65 41.82
N PRO A 10 -33.00 -8.01 40.68
CA PRO A 10 -32.39 -8.78 39.58
C PRO A 10 -31.14 -8.05 39.02
N GLU A 11 -29.96 -8.68 38.92
CA GLU A 11 -29.63 -9.74 37.95
C GLU A 11 -30.28 -9.54 36.57
N PHE A 12 -29.98 -8.39 35.98
CA PHE A 12 -30.08 -8.11 34.56
C PHE A 12 -28.94 -7.12 34.36
N TRP A 13 -27.73 -7.56 34.03
CA TRP A 13 -27.19 -7.51 32.67
C TRP A 13 -26.09 -8.58 32.49
N ALA A 14 -26.40 -9.83 32.83
CA ALA A 14 -25.84 -10.94 32.07
C ALA A 14 -26.47 -10.91 30.68
N GLN A 15 -25.89 -10.13 29.79
CA GLN A 15 -26.02 -10.32 28.35
C GLN A 15 -24.68 -9.95 27.72
N GLU A 16 -24.00 -11.02 27.31
CA GLU A 16 -23.10 -11.00 26.17
C GLU A 16 -23.68 -10.09 25.08
N ALA A 17 -23.02 -8.97 24.87
CA ALA A 17 -22.81 -8.47 23.53
C ALA A 17 -21.32 -8.25 23.42
N ILE A 18 -20.62 -9.31 23.00
CA ILE A 18 -19.52 -9.13 22.06
C ILE A 18 -20.15 -8.32 20.92
N VAL A 19 -20.07 -6.99 21.04
CA VAL A 19 -20.25 -6.12 19.89
C VAL A 19 -19.04 -6.41 19.04
N ASP A 20 -19.23 -7.38 18.15
CA ASP A 20 -18.47 -7.56 16.93
C ASP A 20 -18.32 -6.17 16.31
N ASP A 21 -17.22 -5.50 16.62
CA ASP A 21 -16.74 -4.36 15.85
C ASP A 21 -16.17 -4.89 14.53
N GLN A 22 -17.03 -5.56 13.77
CA GLN A 22 -16.84 -5.89 12.36
C GLN A 22 -17.18 -4.68 11.47
N SER A 23 -17.09 -3.46 12.01
CA SER A 23 -17.38 -2.25 11.24
C SER A 23 -16.17 -1.67 10.50
N MET A 24 -14.99 -2.27 10.65
CA MET A 24 -13.78 -1.91 9.87
C MET A 24 -13.62 -2.67 8.53
N LEU A 25 -14.63 -3.44 8.11
CA LEU A 25 -14.58 -4.26 6.88
C LEU A 25 -15.47 -3.74 5.72
N VAL A 26 -15.65 -2.43 5.58
CA VAL A 26 -16.39 -1.85 4.44
C VAL A 26 -15.76 -0.56 3.90
N ALA A 27 -14.44 -0.56 3.70
CA ALA A 27 -13.73 0.57 3.06
C ALA A 27 -12.75 0.16 1.96
N ASN A 28 -12.95 -0.99 1.28
CA ASN A 28 -12.16 -1.36 0.09
C ASN A 28 -13.04 -1.97 -1.00
N ILE A 29 -14.11 -1.27 -1.39
CA ILE A 29 -14.83 -1.57 -2.62
C ILE A 29 -14.39 -0.51 -3.63
N ASP A 30 -13.69 -0.96 -4.67
CA ASP A 30 -13.32 -0.21 -5.89
C ASP A 30 -12.17 0.81 -5.81
N ALA A 31 -11.07 0.50 -5.09
CA ALA A 31 -9.81 1.17 -5.44
C ALA A 31 -9.40 0.70 -6.86
N PRO A 32 -9.28 1.61 -7.85
CA PRO A 32 -8.94 1.20 -9.21
C PRO A 32 -7.53 0.61 -9.23
N ASP A 33 -7.42 -0.64 -9.67
CA ASP A 33 -6.14 -1.31 -9.87
C ASP A 33 -5.22 -0.43 -10.73
N VAL A 34 -4.03 -0.12 -10.20
CA VAL A 34 -3.14 0.89 -10.78
C VAL A 34 -2.42 0.27 -11.97
N LYS A 35 -2.97 0.47 -13.16
CA LYS A 35 -2.37 0.01 -14.42
C LYS A 35 -1.41 1.04 -14.97
N LEU A 36 -0.19 0.63 -15.27
CA LEU A 36 0.80 1.45 -15.95
C LEU A 36 0.30 1.81 -17.36
N PHE A 37 0.35 3.10 -17.70
CA PHE A 37 -0.23 3.66 -18.94
C PHE A 37 -1.72 3.34 -19.16
N GLY A 38 -2.44 2.91 -18.13
CA GLY A 38 -3.83 2.45 -18.22
C GLY A 38 -4.01 1.12 -18.98
N LYS A 39 -2.92 0.44 -19.37
CA LYS A 39 -2.95 -0.77 -20.20
C LYS A 39 -2.32 -1.98 -19.52
N TRP A 40 -1.25 -1.78 -18.76
CA TRP A 40 -0.42 -2.87 -18.23
C TRP A 40 -0.60 -3.04 -16.73
N SER A 41 -0.94 -4.25 -16.29
CA SER A 41 -0.93 -4.66 -14.88
C SER A 41 0.51 -4.87 -14.40
N LEU A 42 0.80 -4.52 -13.15
CA LEU A 42 2.09 -4.79 -12.49
C LEU A 42 2.04 -6.03 -11.58
N ASN A 43 0.85 -6.58 -11.34
CA ASN A 43 0.63 -7.71 -10.42
C ASN A 43 1.22 -9.03 -10.95
N ASP A 44 1.31 -9.17 -12.28
CA ASP A 44 1.78 -10.39 -12.95
C ASP A 44 3.33 -10.45 -13.05
N VAL A 45 4.04 -9.44 -12.53
CA VAL A 45 5.49 -9.34 -12.65
C VAL A 45 6.18 -9.87 -11.40
N GLU A 46 6.73 -11.08 -11.52
CA GLU A 46 7.53 -11.71 -10.47
C GLU A 46 9.04 -11.49 -10.69
N VAL A 47 9.76 -11.25 -9.60
CA VAL A 47 11.23 -11.13 -9.62
C VAL A 47 11.82 -12.48 -9.21
N SER A 48 12.57 -13.10 -10.12
CA SER A 48 13.12 -14.46 -9.93
C SER A 48 14.25 -14.55 -8.89
N ASP A 49 14.98 -13.46 -8.67
CA ASP A 49 16.10 -13.41 -7.71
C ASP A 49 15.69 -12.71 -6.42
N ILE A 50 15.80 -13.44 -5.30
CA ILE A 50 15.45 -12.99 -3.94
C ILE A 50 16.25 -11.75 -3.53
N SER A 51 17.51 -11.65 -3.95
CA SER A 51 18.39 -10.52 -3.58
C SER A 51 17.98 -9.19 -4.22
N LEU A 52 17.25 -9.24 -5.34
CA LEU A 52 16.83 -8.08 -6.11
C LEU A 52 15.42 -7.59 -5.75
N VAL A 53 14.65 -8.37 -4.99
CA VAL A 53 13.25 -8.06 -4.62
C VAL A 53 13.12 -6.70 -3.95
N ASP A 54 14.06 -6.34 -3.07
CA ASP A 54 14.03 -5.06 -2.35
C ASP A 54 14.49 -3.86 -3.19
N TYR A 55 15.20 -4.10 -4.29
CA TYR A 55 15.77 -3.08 -5.16
C TYR A 55 14.96 -2.83 -6.45
N ILE A 56 14.06 -3.75 -6.78
CA ILE A 56 13.18 -3.67 -7.94
C ILE A 56 11.77 -3.31 -7.44
N ALA A 57 11.47 -2.01 -7.45
CA ALA A 57 10.17 -1.47 -7.09
C ALA A 57 9.15 -1.69 -8.23
N VAL A 58 8.53 -2.88 -8.25
CA VAL A 58 7.46 -3.28 -9.19
C VAL A 58 6.14 -3.59 -8.46
N ARG A 59 6.19 -3.74 -7.13
CA ARG A 59 5.02 -4.02 -6.28
C ARG A 59 4.10 -2.80 -6.13
N ASP A 60 2.91 -3.00 -5.57
CA ASP A 60 1.82 -2.02 -5.42
C ASP A 60 2.25 -0.66 -4.86
N LYS A 61 3.21 -0.64 -3.94
CA LYS A 61 3.74 0.60 -3.33
C LYS A 61 4.38 1.56 -4.33
N SER A 62 4.84 1.03 -5.45
CA SER A 62 5.51 1.76 -6.54
C SER A 62 4.67 1.83 -7.81
N ALA A 63 3.45 1.30 -7.81
CA ALA A 63 2.56 1.34 -8.95
C ALA A 63 2.15 2.79 -9.24
N LYS A 64 2.39 3.23 -10.48
CA LYS A 64 2.03 4.57 -10.96
C LYS A 64 1.44 4.45 -12.36
N TYR A 65 0.48 5.33 -12.66
CA TYR A 65 -0.10 5.43 -13.99
C TYR A 65 0.89 6.00 -15.01
N LEU A 66 1.75 6.92 -14.58
CA LEU A 66 2.74 7.60 -15.43
C LEU A 66 4.17 7.13 -15.12
N PRO A 67 5.05 7.07 -16.13
CA PRO A 67 6.41 6.58 -15.99
C PRO A 67 7.33 7.59 -15.28
N HIS A 68 6.91 8.84 -15.10
CA HIS A 68 7.70 9.85 -14.41
C HIS A 68 6.94 10.34 -13.19
N SER A 69 7.60 10.34 -12.05
CA SER A 69 7.12 11.03 -10.86
C SER A 69 8.07 12.15 -10.50
N ALA A 70 7.56 13.22 -9.91
CA ALA A 70 8.43 14.26 -9.35
C ALA A 70 9.10 13.83 -8.03
N GLY A 71 9.37 12.54 -7.86
CA GLY A 71 9.90 11.95 -6.63
C GLY A 71 11.38 12.28 -6.43
N ARG A 72 11.73 12.79 -5.24
CA ARG A 72 13.12 13.13 -4.90
C ARG A 72 13.84 11.94 -4.25
N TYR A 73 14.22 10.96 -5.07
CA TYR A 73 14.88 9.73 -4.63
C TYR A 73 16.37 9.88 -4.31
N GLN A 74 16.97 11.04 -4.62
CA GLN A 74 18.38 11.34 -4.39
C GLN A 74 18.68 11.87 -2.98
N ILE A 75 17.66 12.27 -2.20
CA ILE A 75 17.87 12.96 -0.91
C ILE A 75 18.50 12.05 0.16
N LYS A 76 18.06 10.79 0.25
CA LYS A 76 18.55 9.84 1.26
C LYS A 76 19.19 8.64 0.56
N ARG A 77 20.20 8.06 1.22
CA ARG A 77 20.80 6.79 0.79
C ARG A 77 19.70 5.71 0.69
N PHE A 78 19.80 4.86 -0.33
CA PHE A 78 18.84 3.78 -0.65
C PHE A 78 17.43 4.19 -1.14
N ARG A 79 17.08 5.49 -1.21
CA ARG A 79 15.78 5.88 -1.80
C ARG A 79 15.66 5.57 -3.29
N LYS A 80 16.78 5.42 -4.00
CA LYS A 80 16.77 4.97 -5.40
C LYS A 80 16.20 3.55 -5.60
N ALA A 81 16.22 2.70 -4.56
CA ALA A 81 15.62 1.37 -4.59
C ALA A 81 14.08 1.44 -4.67
N THR A 82 13.48 2.45 -4.03
CA THR A 82 12.02 2.66 -4.03
C THR A 82 11.49 3.35 -5.28
N CYS A 83 12.37 3.88 -6.14
CA CYS A 83 11.98 4.50 -7.40
C CYS A 83 11.44 3.42 -8.35
N PRO A 84 10.25 3.59 -8.94
CA PRO A 84 9.69 2.64 -9.88
C PRO A 84 10.67 2.33 -11.01
N VAL A 85 10.78 1.06 -11.41
CA VAL A 85 11.75 0.62 -12.43
C VAL A 85 11.58 1.35 -13.77
N VAL A 86 10.33 1.64 -14.14
CA VAL A 86 9.97 2.35 -15.38
C VAL A 86 10.50 3.79 -15.38
N GLU A 87 10.47 4.45 -14.22
CA GLU A 87 10.96 5.82 -14.03
C GLU A 87 12.48 5.90 -14.11
N ARG A 88 13.16 4.89 -13.58
CA ARG A 88 14.62 4.74 -13.71
C ARG A 88 15.01 4.55 -15.18
N LEU A 89 14.28 3.70 -15.90
CA LEU A 89 14.51 3.49 -17.33
C LEU A 89 14.29 4.78 -18.14
N ALA A 90 13.19 5.49 -17.88
CA ALA A 90 12.93 6.79 -18.50
C ALA A 90 14.05 7.80 -18.25
N SER A 91 14.54 7.88 -17.02
CA SER A 91 15.67 8.75 -16.64
C SER A 91 16.96 8.38 -17.38
N SER A 92 17.22 7.09 -17.59
CA SER A 92 18.39 6.60 -18.34
C SER A 92 18.30 6.90 -19.84
N MET A 93 17.09 6.88 -20.43
CA MET A 93 16.91 7.23 -21.85
C MET A 93 17.24 8.71 -22.14
N MET A 94 17.07 9.60 -21.17
CA MET A 94 17.21 11.06 -21.34
C MET A 94 18.66 11.57 -21.28
N MET A 95 19.68 10.71 -21.14
CA MET A 95 21.06 11.15 -20.88
C MET A 95 21.88 11.52 -22.13
N HIS A 96 21.38 11.28 -23.35
CA HIS A 96 22.11 11.60 -24.59
C HIS A 96 21.47 12.77 -25.36
N GLY A 97 22.34 13.68 -25.83
CA GLY A 97 22.07 15.09 -26.14
C GLY A 97 21.17 15.43 -27.33
N GLU A 98 20.56 14.46 -28.03
CA GLU A 98 19.59 14.76 -29.10
C GLU A 98 18.12 14.75 -28.62
N THR A 99 17.85 14.15 -27.45
CA THR A 99 16.48 14.05 -26.89
C THR A 99 16.13 15.21 -25.94
N THR A 100 17.12 15.93 -25.44
CA THR A 100 16.94 16.93 -24.36
C THR A 100 16.44 18.30 -24.85
N GLU A 101 16.58 18.62 -26.14
CA GLU A 101 16.26 19.96 -26.69
C GLU A 101 14.84 20.12 -27.27
N ARG A 102 13.93 19.15 -27.09
CA ARG A 102 12.62 19.15 -27.78
C ARG A 102 11.38 19.33 -26.88
N SER A 103 11.54 19.81 -25.65
CA SER A 103 10.42 20.12 -24.73
C SER A 103 10.44 21.56 -24.25
#